data_AF-A0A3C1UR85-F1
#
_entry.id   AF-A0A3C1UR85-F1
#
_cell.length_a   1.000
_cell.length_b   1.000
_cell.length_c   1.000
_cell.angle_alpha   90.00
_cell.angle_beta   90.00
_cell.angle_gamma   90.00
#
_symmetry.space_group_name_H-M   'P 1'
#
loop_
_entity.id
_entity.type
_entity.pdbx_description
1 polymer ?
#
loop_
_entity_poly.entity_id
_entity_poly.type
_entity_poly.pdbx_seq_one_letter_code
_entity_poly.pdbx_strand_id
1 'polypeptide(L)'
;GGGGGGGGRSQQQLNQLEMTEEQDRYETQSQASGMQNEQQNEALQNLNRLKELARRQEDLNERLQELQTALSEAESQQQEEEIERELKRLRDEQRRMLEDMDDLNQRLAENESPENAESMSQLDQVREQAQKAAESIEEQEISDALAAGSRAQEGLEEMKEDFRERNSSQFSEAMKELRERTRELSERQDELQESLNQAQGAQQRQSLGASSQAQEAMEISEKQQEEIDQIMEDVRRISDESEIAEPLLSRQLSETFRRTDQDQLTEMLETTRQLSRLNMVDKAAELERQIHPEIESLEERIDQAAQSILGDGVESLRRARDLLDELSEDLNQEIAQATSQTGDPTGSSPQEGQPSQQGQGASPQENAKETPAQMAQGEGNQPGQGQDDSQEATEARGQGSGRTPGPGNDVNQGESEEIAQSAEGSSGQGQGNSPGQGQGQGQGQGQGRGSNEQPQERQELRSGQGQSELAQSWMNQGGGGDGGGESSDNPQGPLTGNEFREWTDQLREAEEMVDVPELQNDIAAIRDRAQAVRRELRNEGKEPQWDLVQLEIEKPLYEVKKRINEELAKRLSKEAVVPIDRDPVPQEFSDLVRTYYETLGEGR
;
A
#
# COMPACT_ATOMS: atom_id res chain seq x y z
N GLY A 1 -0.89 1.71 -74.55
CA GLY A 1 -1.55 1.46 -73.26
C GLY A 1 -0.95 2.37 -72.21
N GLY A 2 -1.61 2.51 -71.07
CA GLY A 2 -1.15 3.33 -69.95
C GLY A 2 -1.82 2.86 -68.66
N GLY A 3 -1.15 3.06 -67.53
CA GLY A 3 -1.58 2.61 -66.20
C GLY A 3 -0.45 2.82 -65.18
N GLY A 4 -0.80 2.91 -63.90
CA GLY A 4 0.12 3.23 -62.80
C GLY A 4 0.02 4.70 -62.37
N GLY A 5 -0.67 4.96 -61.25
CA GLY A 5 -0.90 6.31 -60.74
C GLY A 5 -2.05 6.42 -59.75
N GLY A 6 -1.98 5.71 -58.63
CA GLY A 6 -3.02 5.73 -57.58
C GLY A 6 -2.62 4.90 -56.36
N GLY A 7 -1.98 5.54 -55.39
CA GLY A 7 -1.57 4.90 -54.12
C GLY A 7 -1.47 5.88 -52.94
N GLY A 8 -0.84 7.04 -53.14
CA GLY A 8 -0.58 7.98 -52.03
C GLY A 8 -1.82 8.61 -51.36
N ARG A 9 -3.00 8.59 -51.99
CA ARG A 9 -4.22 9.19 -51.40
C ARG A 9 -4.83 8.38 -50.27
N SER A 10 -4.76 7.05 -50.30
CA SER A 10 -5.29 6.23 -49.20
C SER A 10 -4.38 6.27 -47.97
N GLN A 11 -3.06 6.33 -48.16
CA GLN A 11 -2.11 6.50 -47.05
C GLN A 11 -2.33 7.84 -46.33
N GLN A 12 -2.46 8.95 -47.07
CA GLN A 12 -2.79 10.25 -46.47
C GLN A 12 -4.13 10.28 -45.74
N GLN A 13 -5.08 9.40 -46.08
CA GLN A 13 -6.35 9.27 -45.35
C GLN A 13 -6.24 8.31 -44.16
N LEU A 14 -5.39 7.28 -44.23
CA LEU A 14 -5.09 6.40 -43.10
C LEU A 14 -4.33 7.15 -42.01
N ASN A 15 -3.17 7.75 -42.31
CA ASN A 15 -2.41 8.57 -41.36
C ASN A 15 -3.24 9.71 -40.72
N GLN A 16 -4.26 10.22 -41.42
CA GLN A 16 -5.12 11.29 -40.92
C GLN A 16 -6.30 10.77 -40.08
N LEU A 17 -6.74 9.52 -40.27
CA LEU A 17 -7.65 8.83 -39.36
C LEU A 17 -6.90 8.36 -38.12
N GLU A 18 -5.73 7.74 -38.30
CA GLU A 18 -4.81 7.25 -37.26
C GLU A 18 -4.42 8.39 -36.30
N MET A 19 -3.95 9.53 -36.83
CA MET A 19 -3.69 10.74 -36.03
C MET A 19 -4.94 11.34 -35.35
N THR A 20 -6.14 11.09 -35.87
CA THR A 20 -7.39 11.49 -35.20
C THR A 20 -7.74 10.51 -34.07
N GLU A 21 -7.61 9.19 -34.31
CA GLU A 21 -7.83 8.15 -33.28
C GLU A 21 -6.77 8.16 -32.17
N GLU A 22 -5.56 8.65 -32.44
CA GLU A 22 -4.55 9.01 -31.44
C GLU A 22 -4.99 10.24 -30.65
N GLN A 23 -5.37 11.33 -31.33
CA GLN A 23 -5.77 12.58 -30.68
C GLN A 23 -7.04 12.43 -29.83
N ASP A 24 -8.05 11.70 -30.30
CA ASP A 24 -9.25 11.32 -29.54
C ASP A 24 -8.90 10.46 -28.31
N ARG A 25 -7.87 9.59 -28.40
CA ARG A 25 -7.36 8.80 -27.27
C ARG A 25 -6.65 9.68 -26.24
N TYR A 26 -5.75 10.57 -26.65
CA TYR A 26 -5.09 11.50 -25.74
C TYR A 26 -6.06 12.48 -25.08
N GLU A 27 -7.08 12.98 -25.80
CA GLU A 27 -8.11 13.86 -25.24
C GLU A 27 -9.05 13.11 -24.28
N THR A 28 -9.31 11.82 -24.51
CA THR A 28 -10.05 10.95 -23.55
C THR A 28 -9.21 10.61 -22.32
N GLN A 29 -7.93 10.25 -22.51
CA GLN A 29 -7.03 9.84 -21.42
C GLN A 29 -6.71 11.02 -20.49
N SER A 30 -6.41 12.20 -21.03
CA SER A 30 -6.17 13.40 -20.23
C SER A 30 -7.40 13.86 -19.44
N GLN A 31 -8.62 13.68 -19.96
CA GLN A 31 -9.85 13.93 -19.20
C GLN A 31 -10.07 12.91 -18.06
N ALA A 32 -9.70 11.64 -18.28
CA ALA A 32 -9.77 10.62 -17.23
C ALA A 32 -8.74 10.87 -16.11
N SER A 33 -7.47 11.07 -16.45
CA SER A 33 -6.39 11.35 -15.50
C SER A 33 -6.64 12.65 -14.72
N GLY A 34 -7.23 13.67 -15.35
CA GLY A 34 -7.61 14.91 -14.67
C GLY A 34 -8.63 14.70 -13.55
N MET A 35 -9.69 13.92 -13.80
CA MET A 35 -10.69 13.61 -12.76
C MET A 35 -10.11 12.76 -11.63
N GLN A 36 -9.27 11.77 -11.94
CA GLN A 36 -8.64 10.91 -10.94
C GLN A 36 -7.70 11.70 -10.00
N ASN A 37 -6.91 12.63 -10.54
CA ASN A 37 -5.99 13.48 -9.79
C ASN A 37 -6.76 14.49 -8.90
N GLU A 38 -7.88 15.04 -9.37
CA GLU A 38 -8.72 15.94 -8.55
C GLU A 38 -9.34 15.20 -7.35
N GLN A 39 -9.81 13.96 -7.54
CA GLN A 39 -10.29 13.10 -6.44
C GLN A 39 -9.20 12.73 -5.42
N GLN A 40 -7.97 12.47 -5.89
CA GLN A 40 -6.81 12.19 -5.00
C GLN A 40 -6.45 13.41 -4.14
N ASN A 41 -6.49 14.62 -4.71
CA ASN A 41 -6.26 15.86 -3.97
C ASN A 41 -7.36 16.16 -2.94
N GLU A 42 -8.61 15.72 -3.15
CA GLU A 42 -9.67 15.78 -2.15
C GLU A 42 -9.45 14.77 -1.01
N ALA A 43 -9.09 13.53 -1.33
CA ALA A 43 -8.81 12.49 -0.32
C ALA A 43 -7.67 12.91 0.64
N LEU A 44 -6.61 13.55 0.12
CA LEU A 44 -5.52 14.09 0.92
C LEU A 44 -5.92 15.30 1.77
N GLN A 45 -6.82 16.17 1.30
CA GLN A 45 -7.39 17.26 2.12
C GLN A 45 -8.24 16.70 3.26
N ASN A 46 -9.05 15.67 2.99
CA ASN A 46 -9.89 15.02 3.99
C ASN A 46 -9.04 14.30 5.05
N LEU A 47 -7.97 13.58 4.64
CA LEU A 47 -6.99 12.98 5.57
C LEU A 47 -6.27 14.03 6.44
N ASN A 48 -5.87 15.17 5.87
CA ASN A 48 -5.32 16.29 6.64
C ASN A 48 -6.31 16.81 7.70
N ARG A 49 -7.58 16.94 7.34
CA ARG A 49 -8.64 17.40 8.25
C ARG A 49 -8.94 16.39 9.35
N LEU A 50 -9.01 15.10 9.04
CA LEU A 50 -9.14 14.01 10.03
C LEU A 50 -7.96 14.01 11.01
N LYS A 51 -6.72 14.15 10.51
CA LYS A 51 -5.50 14.26 11.32
C LYS A 51 -5.50 15.49 12.25
N GLU A 52 -6.05 16.62 11.80
CA GLU A 52 -6.26 17.79 12.66
C GLU A 52 -7.34 17.53 13.73
N LEU A 53 -8.49 17.00 13.33
CA LEU A 53 -9.62 16.70 14.24
C LEU A 53 -9.20 15.71 15.34
N ALA A 54 -8.59 14.58 14.97
CA ALA A 54 -8.11 13.56 15.91
C ALA A 54 -7.19 14.16 16.97
N ARG A 55 -6.15 14.89 16.54
CA ARG A 55 -5.20 15.54 17.44
C ARG A 55 -5.84 16.60 18.33
N ARG A 56 -6.81 17.37 17.81
CA ARG A 56 -7.55 18.33 18.66
C ARG A 56 -8.44 17.62 19.68
N GLN A 57 -8.97 16.43 19.39
CA GLN A 57 -9.73 15.64 20.35
C GLN A 57 -8.84 15.02 21.43
N GLU A 58 -7.64 14.54 21.05
CA GLU A 58 -6.56 14.14 21.96
C GLU A 58 -6.19 15.30 22.91
N ASP A 59 -5.83 16.48 22.36
CA ASP A 59 -5.55 17.73 23.13
C ASP A 59 -6.70 18.11 24.09
N LEU A 60 -7.98 17.91 23.71
CA LEU A 60 -9.14 18.17 24.57
C LEU A 60 -9.28 17.11 25.67
N ASN A 61 -9.08 15.84 25.35
CA ASN A 61 -9.18 14.73 26.29
C ASN A 61 -8.10 14.84 27.38
N GLU A 62 -6.85 15.15 27.01
CA GLU A 62 -5.76 15.41 27.98
C GLU A 62 -6.14 16.56 28.95
N ARG A 63 -6.58 17.71 28.42
CA ARG A 63 -6.98 18.86 29.25
C ARG A 63 -8.18 18.56 30.15
N LEU A 64 -9.14 17.75 29.71
CA LEU A 64 -10.25 17.30 30.55
C LEU A 64 -9.78 16.41 31.70
N GLN A 65 -8.77 15.56 31.48
CA GLN A 65 -8.16 14.72 32.52
C GLN A 65 -7.32 15.55 33.53
N GLU A 66 -6.59 16.56 33.05
CA GLU A 66 -5.92 17.55 33.91
C GLU A 66 -6.94 18.30 34.78
N LEU A 67 -8.03 18.80 34.20
CA LEU A 67 -9.08 19.52 34.93
C LEU A 67 -9.88 18.61 35.89
N GLN A 68 -10.10 17.34 35.54
CA GLN A 68 -10.69 16.35 36.46
C GLN A 68 -9.82 16.19 37.72
N THR A 69 -8.50 16.10 37.52
CA THR A 69 -7.52 16.01 38.61
C THR A 69 -7.51 17.29 39.45
N ALA A 70 -7.40 18.45 38.80
CA ALA A 70 -7.40 19.76 39.46
C ALA A 70 -8.69 20.03 40.25
N LEU A 71 -9.85 19.59 39.77
CA LEU A 71 -11.14 19.70 40.48
C LEU A 71 -11.17 18.84 41.74
N SER A 72 -10.51 17.66 41.72
CA SER A 72 -10.40 16.80 42.90
C SER A 72 -9.41 17.33 43.97
N GLU A 73 -8.46 18.19 43.57
CA GLU A 73 -7.49 18.84 44.46
C GLU A 73 -7.88 20.27 44.89
N ALA A 74 -8.99 20.81 44.41
CA ALA A 74 -9.42 22.18 44.68
C ALA A 74 -9.89 22.36 46.15
N GLU A 75 -9.15 23.13 46.95
CA GLU A 75 -9.51 23.48 48.33
C GLU A 75 -10.33 24.78 48.45
N SER A 76 -10.55 25.52 47.35
CA SER A 76 -11.17 26.85 47.39
C SER A 76 -12.05 27.21 46.20
N GLN A 77 -13.09 28.00 46.48
CA GLN A 77 -14.06 28.49 45.49
C GLN A 77 -13.43 29.30 44.33
N GLN A 78 -12.25 29.90 44.54
CA GLN A 78 -11.54 30.61 43.48
C GLN A 78 -10.89 29.67 42.46
N GLN A 79 -10.52 28.45 42.88
CA GLN A 79 -10.03 27.39 41.99
C GLN A 79 -11.20 26.72 41.27
N GLU A 80 -12.31 26.46 41.96
CA GLU A 80 -13.56 25.98 41.35
C GLU A 80 -14.04 26.94 40.24
N GLU A 81 -14.15 28.25 40.54
CA GLU A 81 -14.48 29.29 39.55
C GLU A 81 -13.47 29.39 38.39
N GLU A 82 -12.21 28.98 38.57
CA GLU A 82 -11.20 28.93 37.50
C GLU A 82 -11.42 27.73 36.59
N ILE A 83 -11.58 26.55 37.17
CA ILE A 83 -11.84 25.29 36.44
C ILE A 83 -13.15 25.38 35.64
N GLU A 84 -14.23 25.95 36.20
CA GLU A 84 -15.47 26.21 35.44
C GLU A 84 -15.23 27.12 34.21
N ARG A 85 -14.35 28.13 34.34
CA ARG A 85 -13.97 29.03 33.24
C ARG A 85 -13.08 28.34 32.20
N GLU A 86 -12.44 27.22 32.53
CA GLU A 86 -11.58 26.44 31.63
C GLU A 86 -12.40 25.35 30.92
N LEU A 87 -13.21 24.58 31.66
CA LEU A 87 -14.22 23.65 31.12
C LEU A 87 -15.12 24.32 30.08
N LYS A 88 -15.57 25.55 30.36
CA LYS A 88 -16.34 26.35 29.40
C LYS A 88 -15.58 26.62 28.10
N ARG A 89 -14.26 26.85 28.14
CA ARG A 89 -13.44 27.03 26.92
C ARG A 89 -13.36 25.73 26.15
N LEU A 90 -13.07 24.61 26.82
CA LEU A 90 -12.98 23.28 26.19
C LEU A 90 -14.30 22.90 25.51
N ARG A 91 -15.45 23.17 26.16
CA ARG A 91 -16.78 23.00 25.55
C ARG A 91 -17.00 23.90 24.33
N ASP A 92 -16.60 25.16 24.41
CA ASP A 92 -16.72 26.12 23.30
C ASP A 92 -15.69 25.82 22.17
N GLU A 93 -14.66 25.01 22.44
CA GLU A 93 -13.67 24.46 21.49
C GLU A 93 -14.20 23.15 20.85
N GLN A 94 -14.77 22.23 21.63
CA GLN A 94 -15.50 21.04 21.17
C GLN A 94 -16.66 21.41 20.24
N ARG A 95 -17.36 22.53 20.49
CA ARG A 95 -18.40 23.05 19.59
C ARG A 95 -17.87 23.51 18.23
N ARG A 96 -16.67 24.09 18.17
CA ARG A 96 -16.00 24.39 16.88
C ARG A 96 -15.54 23.11 16.19
N MET A 97 -15.16 22.08 16.95
CA MET A 97 -14.83 20.79 16.37
C MET A 97 -16.05 20.14 15.69
N LEU A 98 -17.25 20.29 16.26
CA LEU A 98 -18.50 19.85 15.61
C LEU A 98 -18.78 20.65 14.31
N GLU A 99 -18.51 21.96 14.29
CA GLU A 99 -18.55 22.77 13.05
C GLU A 99 -17.49 22.30 12.03
N ASP A 100 -16.27 22.02 12.48
CA ASP A 100 -15.15 21.52 11.67
C ASP A 100 -15.42 20.09 11.11
N MET A 101 -16.24 19.29 11.80
CA MET A 101 -16.76 17.98 11.37
C MET A 101 -17.92 18.11 10.38
N ASP A 102 -18.86 19.04 10.58
CA ASP A 102 -19.95 19.33 9.63
C ASP A 102 -19.39 19.75 8.26
N ASP A 103 -18.35 20.61 8.25
CA ASP A 103 -17.62 21.02 7.04
C ASP A 103 -16.99 19.82 6.31
N LEU A 104 -16.47 18.84 7.04
CA LEU A 104 -15.91 17.60 6.47
C LEU A 104 -17.01 16.69 5.93
N ASN A 105 -18.12 16.55 6.65
CA ASN A 105 -19.27 15.75 6.24
C ASN A 105 -19.90 16.30 4.94
N GLN A 106 -19.99 17.64 4.80
CA GLN A 106 -20.44 18.27 3.56
C GLN A 106 -19.49 17.97 2.38
N ARG A 107 -18.17 18.06 2.57
CA ARG A 107 -17.18 17.73 1.52
C ARG A 107 -17.30 16.27 1.05
N LEU A 108 -17.44 15.33 1.99
CA LEU A 108 -17.66 13.92 1.67
C LEU A 108 -18.98 13.72 0.89
N ALA A 109 -20.03 14.49 1.21
CA ALA A 109 -21.31 14.46 0.52
C ALA A 109 -21.32 15.16 -0.87
N GLU A 110 -20.36 16.04 -1.15
CA GLU A 110 -20.21 16.71 -2.45
C GLU A 110 -19.55 15.79 -3.51
N ASN A 111 -18.78 14.78 -3.09
CA ASN A 111 -18.17 13.77 -3.97
C ASN A 111 -18.93 12.43 -3.82
N GLU A 112 -19.75 12.07 -4.82
CA GLU A 112 -20.66 10.90 -4.85
C GLU A 112 -19.96 9.50 -4.93
N SER A 113 -18.77 9.35 -4.35
CA SER A 113 -18.05 8.07 -4.24
C SER A 113 -18.68 7.15 -3.17
N PRO A 114 -18.82 5.84 -3.40
CA PRO A 114 -19.50 4.93 -2.47
C PRO A 114 -18.77 4.80 -1.13
N GLU A 115 -17.45 4.90 -1.13
CA GLU A 115 -16.60 4.89 0.07
C GLU A 115 -16.86 6.09 0.99
N ASN A 116 -17.21 7.25 0.43
CA ASN A 116 -17.56 8.43 1.22
C ASN A 116 -18.86 8.21 2.01
N ALA A 117 -19.80 7.38 1.52
CA ALA A 117 -21.06 7.10 2.22
C ALA A 117 -20.84 6.31 3.53
N GLU A 118 -19.82 5.46 3.58
CA GLU A 118 -19.41 4.78 4.81
C GLU A 118 -18.72 5.76 5.77
N SER A 119 -17.80 6.57 5.27
CA SER A 119 -17.09 7.56 6.09
C SER A 119 -17.96 8.72 6.60
N MET A 120 -19.01 9.12 5.87
CA MET A 120 -20.07 9.99 6.42
C MET A 120 -20.77 9.33 7.61
N SER A 121 -21.05 8.01 7.53
CA SER A 121 -21.70 7.26 8.61
C SER A 121 -20.80 7.04 9.83
N GLN A 122 -19.49 6.86 9.64
CA GLN A 122 -18.49 6.86 10.72
C GLN A 122 -18.42 8.26 11.38
N LEU A 123 -18.36 9.32 10.57
CA LEU A 123 -18.24 10.70 11.03
C LEU A 123 -19.48 11.18 11.82
N ASP A 124 -20.69 10.80 11.42
CA ASP A 124 -21.91 11.10 12.18
C ASP A 124 -21.95 10.38 13.55
N GLN A 125 -21.35 9.18 13.67
CA GLN A 125 -21.22 8.48 14.96
C GLN A 125 -20.21 9.17 15.88
N VAL A 126 -19.05 9.55 15.34
CA VAL A 126 -18.03 10.37 16.03
C VAL A 126 -18.63 11.69 16.51
N ARG A 127 -19.38 12.38 15.65
CA ARG A 127 -20.12 13.61 15.96
C ARG A 127 -21.11 13.40 17.11
N GLU A 128 -21.83 12.28 17.16
CA GLU A 128 -22.75 11.99 18.26
C GLU A 128 -22.00 11.83 19.60
N GLN A 129 -20.79 11.25 19.60
CA GLN A 129 -19.94 11.17 20.80
C GLN A 129 -19.37 12.56 21.17
N ALA A 130 -18.89 13.34 20.20
CA ALA A 130 -18.38 14.69 20.42
C ALA A 130 -19.47 15.67 20.92
N GLN A 131 -20.72 15.50 20.49
CA GLN A 131 -21.86 16.23 21.04
C GLN A 131 -22.13 15.83 22.50
N LYS A 132 -22.17 14.53 22.81
CA LYS A 132 -22.32 14.04 24.20
C LYS A 132 -21.21 14.57 25.10
N ALA A 133 -19.96 14.61 24.61
CA ALA A 133 -18.85 15.22 25.34
C ALA A 133 -19.12 16.70 25.64
N ALA A 134 -19.54 17.49 24.64
CA ALA A 134 -19.88 18.90 24.84
C ALA A 134 -21.08 19.12 25.80
N GLU A 135 -22.04 18.19 25.84
CA GLU A 135 -23.18 18.22 26.76
C GLU A 135 -22.73 17.87 28.20
N SER A 136 -21.99 16.78 28.41
CA SER A 136 -21.44 16.42 29.73
C SER A 136 -20.48 17.46 30.31
N ILE A 137 -19.72 18.20 29.49
CA ILE A 137 -18.92 19.35 29.98
C ILE A 137 -19.83 20.51 30.45
N GLU A 138 -20.99 20.72 29.81
CA GLU A 138 -21.96 21.73 30.25
C GLU A 138 -22.71 21.31 31.54
N GLU A 139 -22.92 20.00 31.74
CA GLU A 139 -23.50 19.43 32.97
C GLU A 139 -22.48 19.14 34.09
N GLN A 140 -21.19 19.46 33.87
CA GLN A 140 -20.05 19.25 34.79
C GLN A 140 -19.68 17.77 35.05
N GLU A 141 -20.20 16.83 34.27
CA GLU A 141 -19.92 15.39 34.36
C GLU A 141 -18.63 15.03 33.59
N ILE A 142 -17.47 15.50 34.08
CA ILE A 142 -16.16 15.39 33.40
C ILE A 142 -15.79 13.93 33.06
N SER A 143 -16.16 12.97 33.92
CA SER A 143 -15.91 11.54 33.70
C SER A 143 -16.61 11.00 32.44
N ASP A 144 -17.86 11.42 32.22
CA ASP A 144 -18.67 10.99 31.08
C ASP A 144 -18.34 11.80 29.82
N ALA A 145 -17.93 13.07 29.99
CA ALA A 145 -17.31 13.86 28.94
C ALA A 145 -16.02 13.21 28.40
N LEU A 146 -15.12 12.77 29.28
CA LEU A 146 -13.92 12.01 28.92
C LEU A 146 -14.26 10.69 28.23
N ALA A 147 -15.23 9.94 28.75
CA ALA A 147 -15.64 8.66 28.18
C ALA A 147 -16.29 8.81 26.79
N ALA A 148 -16.95 9.94 26.52
CA ALA A 148 -17.46 10.28 25.19
C ALA A 148 -16.37 10.82 24.25
N GLY A 149 -15.52 11.74 24.74
CA GLY A 149 -14.40 12.33 23.99
C GLY A 149 -13.35 11.29 23.57
N SER A 150 -13.13 10.25 24.38
CA SER A 150 -12.24 9.13 24.02
C SER A 150 -12.81 8.29 22.87
N ARG A 151 -14.13 8.07 22.82
CA ARG A 151 -14.77 7.37 21.68
C ARG A 151 -14.81 8.24 20.42
N ALA A 152 -14.94 9.55 20.57
CA ALA A 152 -14.80 10.48 19.45
C ALA A 152 -13.37 10.46 18.90
N GLN A 153 -12.35 10.40 19.77
CA GLN A 153 -10.94 10.24 19.38
C GLN A 153 -10.71 8.90 18.67
N GLU A 154 -11.16 7.78 19.26
CA GLU A 154 -11.00 6.43 18.70
C GLU A 154 -11.56 6.34 17.27
N GLY A 155 -12.79 6.82 17.02
CA GLY A 155 -13.38 6.84 15.68
C GLY A 155 -12.73 7.85 14.71
N LEU A 156 -12.18 8.97 15.21
CA LEU A 156 -11.37 9.88 14.39
C LEU A 156 -10.04 9.24 13.98
N GLU A 157 -9.43 8.45 14.86
CA GLU A 157 -8.19 7.72 14.58
C GLU A 157 -8.41 6.53 13.65
N GLU A 158 -9.54 5.83 13.77
CA GLU A 158 -10.03 4.78 12.86
C GLU A 158 -10.22 5.34 11.45
N MET A 159 -11.07 6.38 11.26
CA MET A 159 -11.25 7.02 9.95
C MET A 159 -9.94 7.58 9.36
N LYS A 160 -9.05 8.11 10.20
CA LYS A 160 -7.73 8.61 9.78
C LYS A 160 -6.83 7.48 9.27
N GLU A 161 -6.94 6.26 9.81
CA GLU A 161 -6.20 5.10 9.31
C GLU A 161 -6.87 4.48 8.07
N ASP A 162 -8.20 4.39 8.02
CA ASP A 162 -8.97 3.99 6.83
C ASP A 162 -8.58 4.83 5.59
N PHE A 163 -8.58 6.16 5.73
CA PHE A 163 -8.16 7.06 4.66
C PHE A 163 -6.65 6.93 4.34
N ARG A 164 -5.83 6.52 5.31
CA ARG A 164 -4.40 6.26 5.06
C ARG A 164 -4.20 4.96 4.28
N GLU A 165 -4.86 3.87 4.65
CA GLU A 165 -4.72 2.57 3.97
C GLU A 165 -5.24 2.63 2.53
N ARG A 166 -6.37 3.29 2.29
CA ARG A 166 -6.90 3.56 0.94
C ARG A 166 -5.91 4.35 0.09
N ASN A 167 -5.31 5.42 0.63
CA ASN A 167 -4.29 6.20 -0.07
C ASN A 167 -2.98 5.42 -0.27
N SER A 168 -2.52 4.64 0.72
CA SER A 168 -1.29 3.82 0.64
C SER A 168 -1.41 2.71 -0.41
N SER A 169 -2.62 2.18 -0.61
CA SER A 169 -2.96 1.28 -1.73
C SER A 169 -2.78 1.97 -3.08
N GLN A 170 -3.28 3.21 -3.24
CA GLN A 170 -3.10 3.99 -4.47
C GLN A 170 -1.63 4.35 -4.72
N PHE A 171 -0.86 4.68 -3.67
CA PHE A 171 0.59 4.88 -3.79
C PHE A 171 1.33 3.59 -4.15
N SER A 172 0.84 2.42 -3.73
CA SER A 172 1.38 1.12 -4.16
C SER A 172 1.21 0.92 -5.67
N GLU A 173 0.05 1.27 -6.23
CA GLU A 173 -0.20 1.20 -7.68
C GLU A 173 0.64 2.22 -8.46
N ALA A 174 0.68 3.49 -8.01
CA ALA A 174 1.49 4.53 -8.62
C ALA A 174 2.99 4.19 -8.61
N MET A 175 3.50 3.54 -7.56
CA MET A 175 4.88 3.08 -7.48
C MET A 175 5.16 1.84 -8.35
N LYS A 176 4.18 0.98 -8.62
CA LYS A 176 4.31 -0.09 -9.63
C LYS A 176 4.46 0.51 -11.03
N GLU A 177 3.58 1.45 -11.39
CA GLU A 177 3.62 2.11 -12.71
C GLU A 177 4.92 2.92 -12.90
N LEU A 178 5.32 3.72 -11.91
CA LEU A 178 6.55 4.50 -11.96
C LEU A 178 7.79 3.60 -12.14
N ARG A 179 7.81 2.44 -11.45
CA ARG A 179 8.87 1.44 -11.58
C ARG A 179 8.89 0.80 -12.97
N GLU A 180 7.73 0.44 -13.52
CA GLU A 180 7.61 -0.13 -14.86
C GLU A 180 8.09 0.85 -15.93
N ARG A 181 7.66 2.12 -15.89
CA ARG A 181 8.16 3.17 -16.79
C ARG A 181 9.66 3.44 -16.64
N THR A 182 10.19 3.45 -15.42
CA THR A 182 11.63 3.66 -15.17
C THR A 182 12.47 2.51 -15.72
N ARG A 183 11.98 1.27 -15.61
CA ARG A 183 12.61 0.12 -16.24
C ARG A 183 12.50 0.17 -17.77
N GLU A 184 11.38 0.60 -18.33
CA GLU A 184 11.23 0.80 -19.78
C GLU A 184 12.21 1.87 -20.32
N LEU A 185 12.46 2.94 -19.56
CA LEU A 185 13.51 3.94 -19.84
C LEU A 185 14.92 3.31 -19.81
N SER A 186 15.18 2.40 -18.86
CA SER A 186 16.44 1.66 -18.72
C SER A 186 16.68 0.71 -19.90
N GLU A 187 15.66 -0.04 -20.31
CA GLU A 187 15.73 -0.95 -21.47
C GLU A 187 15.91 -0.17 -22.80
N ARG A 188 15.24 0.99 -22.97
CA ARG A 188 15.50 1.93 -24.09
C ARG A 188 16.92 2.50 -24.09
N GLN A 189 17.49 2.78 -22.92
CA GLN A 189 18.84 3.32 -22.79
C GLN A 189 19.89 2.32 -23.32
N ASP A 190 19.69 1.02 -23.14
CA ASP A 190 20.55 0.00 -23.75
C ASP A 190 20.39 -0.07 -25.28
N GLU A 191 19.17 0.05 -25.81
CA GLU A 191 18.94 0.13 -27.27
C GLU A 191 19.59 1.39 -27.90
N LEU A 192 19.52 2.53 -27.21
CA LEU A 192 20.21 3.76 -27.63
C LEU A 192 21.73 3.58 -27.60
N GLN A 193 22.25 2.96 -26.54
CA GLN A 193 23.67 2.65 -26.42
C GLN A 193 24.13 1.69 -27.52
N GLU A 194 23.40 0.63 -27.86
CA GLU A 194 23.81 -0.26 -28.95
C GLU A 194 23.72 0.45 -30.32
N SER A 195 22.60 1.10 -30.63
CA SER A 195 22.39 1.76 -31.93
C SER A 195 23.42 2.86 -32.20
N LEU A 196 23.82 3.65 -31.20
CA LEU A 196 24.90 4.64 -31.33
C LEU A 196 26.28 4.00 -31.51
N ASN A 197 26.60 2.91 -30.80
CA ASN A 197 27.85 2.18 -30.99
C ASN A 197 27.91 1.53 -32.41
N GLN A 198 26.79 1.00 -32.91
CA GLN A 198 26.67 0.50 -34.28
C GLN A 198 26.83 1.64 -35.31
N ALA A 199 26.16 2.78 -35.11
CA ALA A 199 26.28 3.96 -35.96
C ALA A 199 27.72 4.51 -35.99
N GLN A 200 28.41 4.57 -34.85
CA GLN A 200 29.82 4.95 -34.75
C GLN A 200 30.71 3.99 -35.56
N GLY A 201 30.52 2.67 -35.41
CA GLY A 201 31.21 1.65 -36.20
C GLY A 201 30.93 1.72 -37.70
N ALA A 202 29.71 2.09 -38.09
CA ALA A 202 29.29 2.29 -39.48
C ALA A 202 29.91 3.57 -40.08
N GLN A 203 29.92 4.67 -39.34
CA GLN A 203 30.52 5.96 -39.70
C GLN A 203 32.04 5.83 -39.95
N GLN A 204 32.76 5.19 -39.02
CA GLN A 204 34.20 4.92 -39.16
C GLN A 204 34.54 4.04 -40.38
N ARG A 205 33.60 3.18 -40.80
CA ARG A 205 33.74 2.29 -41.98
C ARG A 205 33.19 2.88 -43.28
N GLN A 206 32.66 4.11 -43.27
CA GLN A 206 31.99 4.75 -44.42
C GLN A 206 30.86 3.86 -45.01
N SER A 207 30.13 3.19 -44.12
CA SER A 207 29.00 2.30 -44.46
C SER A 207 27.77 3.08 -44.92
N LEU A 208 27.05 2.55 -45.92
CA LEU A 208 25.75 3.08 -46.34
C LEU A 208 24.64 2.91 -45.29
N GLY A 209 24.84 2.07 -44.26
CA GLY A 209 23.90 1.92 -43.15
C GLY A 209 23.99 3.02 -42.09
N ALA A 210 25.07 3.80 -42.06
CA ALA A 210 25.33 4.75 -40.97
C ALA A 210 24.18 5.76 -40.75
N SER A 211 23.46 6.15 -41.82
CA SER A 211 22.30 7.04 -41.72
C SER A 211 21.03 6.39 -41.19
N SER A 212 20.85 5.06 -41.29
CA SER A 212 19.69 4.39 -40.68
C SER A 212 19.90 4.19 -39.19
N GLN A 213 21.08 3.69 -38.76
CA GLN A 213 21.39 3.54 -37.33
C GLN A 213 21.39 4.89 -36.60
N ALA A 214 21.87 5.97 -37.25
CA ALA A 214 21.81 7.31 -36.66
C ALA A 214 20.40 7.93 -36.61
N GLN A 215 19.47 7.49 -37.48
CA GLN A 215 18.07 7.92 -37.43
C GLN A 215 17.27 7.13 -36.36
N GLU A 216 17.56 5.84 -36.22
CA GLU A 216 17.06 4.94 -35.17
C GLU A 216 17.43 5.47 -33.77
N ALA A 217 18.72 5.79 -33.56
CA ALA A 217 19.20 6.46 -32.35
C ALA A 217 18.65 7.88 -32.13
N MET A 218 18.09 8.53 -33.16
CA MET A 218 17.42 9.83 -33.01
C MET A 218 15.98 9.65 -32.50
N GLU A 219 15.26 8.65 -33.01
CA GLU A 219 13.88 8.35 -32.58
C GLU A 219 13.84 7.83 -31.14
N ILE A 220 14.79 6.97 -30.73
CA ILE A 220 14.90 6.49 -29.35
C ILE A 220 15.21 7.65 -28.39
N SER A 221 16.20 8.49 -28.72
CA SER A 221 16.59 9.66 -27.91
C SER A 221 15.51 10.76 -27.85
N GLU A 222 14.58 10.82 -28.81
CA GLU A 222 13.41 11.70 -28.71
C GLU A 222 12.37 11.16 -27.71
N LYS A 223 12.02 9.87 -27.77
CA LYS A 223 11.09 9.23 -26.82
C LYS A 223 11.62 9.22 -25.39
N GLN A 224 12.90 8.88 -25.22
CA GLN A 224 13.55 8.82 -23.91
C GLN A 224 13.53 10.15 -23.15
N GLN A 225 13.54 11.30 -23.86
CA GLN A 225 13.38 12.59 -23.19
C GLN A 225 11.95 12.79 -22.68
N GLU A 226 10.93 12.40 -23.45
CA GLU A 226 9.54 12.44 -23.01
C GLU A 226 9.29 11.42 -21.87
N GLU A 227 9.99 10.29 -21.92
CA GLU A 227 10.22 9.28 -20.87
C GLU A 227 10.61 9.91 -19.51
N ILE A 228 11.81 10.51 -19.45
CA ILE A 228 12.36 11.06 -18.20
C ILE A 228 11.56 12.25 -17.67
N ASP A 229 11.03 13.11 -18.55
CA ASP A 229 10.26 14.29 -18.14
C ASP A 229 8.95 13.86 -17.43
N GLN A 230 8.28 12.81 -17.93
CA GLN A 230 7.10 12.21 -17.28
C GLN A 230 7.46 11.52 -15.95
N ILE A 231 8.53 10.72 -15.93
CA ILE A 231 9.01 10.05 -14.71
C ILE A 231 9.33 11.07 -13.61
N MET A 232 9.96 12.20 -13.95
CA MET A 232 10.29 13.25 -13.00
C MET A 232 9.07 14.06 -12.54
N GLU A 233 8.06 14.24 -13.38
CA GLU A 233 6.76 14.80 -12.98
C GLU A 233 6.05 13.86 -11.98
N ASP A 234 5.99 12.56 -12.26
CA ASP A 234 5.36 11.57 -11.38
C ASP A 234 6.13 11.36 -10.05
N VAL A 235 7.46 11.28 -10.06
CA VAL A 235 8.29 11.25 -8.83
C VAL A 235 7.94 12.44 -7.93
N ARG A 236 7.82 13.64 -8.51
CA ARG A 236 7.49 14.85 -7.76
C ARG A 236 6.05 14.84 -7.26
N ARG A 237 5.10 14.51 -8.14
CA ARG A 237 3.67 14.46 -7.81
C ARG A 237 3.41 13.48 -6.66
N ILE A 238 3.90 12.25 -6.78
CA ILE A 238 3.77 11.22 -5.74
C ILE A 238 4.54 11.62 -4.46
N SER A 239 5.67 12.32 -4.57
CA SER A 239 6.40 12.89 -3.41
C SER A 239 5.55 13.91 -2.63
N ASP A 240 4.92 14.85 -3.34
CA ASP A 240 4.11 15.92 -2.74
C ASP A 240 2.78 15.34 -2.17
N GLU A 241 2.15 14.39 -2.87
CA GLU A 241 0.93 13.70 -2.44
C GLU A 241 1.15 12.82 -1.20
N SER A 242 2.27 12.11 -1.11
CA SER A 242 2.54 11.14 -0.02
C SER A 242 3.01 11.75 1.31
N GLU A 243 3.23 13.07 1.41
CA GLU A 243 3.78 13.74 2.61
C GLU A 243 3.03 13.37 3.91
N ILE A 244 1.71 13.22 3.83
CA ILE A 244 0.84 12.98 5.00
C ILE A 244 0.61 11.50 5.28
N ALA A 245 0.41 10.70 4.23
CA ALA A 245 0.04 9.29 4.32
C ALA A 245 1.27 8.39 4.49
N GLU A 246 2.34 8.60 3.70
CA GLU A 246 3.56 7.80 3.75
C GLU A 246 4.82 8.67 3.77
N PRO A 247 5.17 9.26 4.93
CA PRO A 247 6.30 10.18 5.07
C PRO A 247 7.68 9.57 4.84
N LEU A 248 7.79 8.26 4.56
CA LEU A 248 9.02 7.61 4.11
C LEU A 248 9.16 7.76 2.59
N LEU A 249 8.15 7.34 1.83
CA LEU A 249 8.10 7.48 0.37
C LEU A 249 8.35 8.93 -0.05
N SER A 250 7.60 9.88 0.51
CA SER A 250 7.72 11.31 0.19
C SER A 250 9.17 11.81 0.31
N ARG A 251 9.88 11.44 1.39
CA ARG A 251 11.29 11.81 1.59
C ARG A 251 12.23 11.10 0.62
N GLN A 252 11.97 9.85 0.27
CA GLN A 252 12.79 9.10 -0.70
C GLN A 252 12.62 9.67 -2.11
N LEU A 253 11.39 9.88 -2.58
CA LEU A 253 11.10 10.47 -3.89
C LEU A 253 11.59 11.91 -4.01
N SER A 254 11.42 12.74 -2.97
CA SER A 254 12.03 14.09 -2.90
C SER A 254 13.55 14.06 -3.05
N GLU A 255 14.23 13.08 -2.46
CA GLU A 255 15.69 12.92 -2.57
C GLU A 255 16.09 12.39 -3.95
N THR A 256 15.33 11.46 -4.52
CA THR A 256 15.51 10.97 -5.91
C THR A 256 15.40 12.11 -6.91
N PHE A 257 14.34 12.93 -6.83
CA PHE A 257 14.15 14.10 -7.68
C PHE A 257 15.34 15.07 -7.57
N ARG A 258 15.74 15.42 -6.35
CA ARG A 258 16.85 16.36 -6.09
C ARG A 258 18.20 15.84 -6.57
N ARG A 259 18.45 14.53 -6.52
CA ARG A 259 19.68 13.94 -7.06
C ARG A 259 19.67 14.01 -8.57
N THR A 260 18.64 13.50 -9.22
CA THR A 260 18.54 13.48 -10.69
C THR A 260 18.59 14.89 -11.33
N ASP A 261 18.10 15.92 -10.63
CA ASP A 261 18.27 17.35 -10.97
C ASP A 261 19.75 17.83 -10.80
N GLN A 262 20.41 17.48 -9.70
CA GLN A 262 21.85 17.76 -9.47
C GLN A 262 22.77 17.01 -10.43
N ASP A 263 22.40 15.79 -10.81
CA ASP A 263 23.10 14.92 -11.77
C ASP A 263 22.91 15.45 -13.22
N GLN A 264 22.08 16.48 -13.42
CA GLN A 264 21.77 17.14 -14.69
C GLN A 264 21.24 16.19 -15.79
N LEU A 265 20.59 15.09 -15.41
CA LEU A 265 20.23 13.99 -16.32
C LEU A 265 19.41 14.45 -17.54
N THR A 266 18.38 15.28 -17.33
CA THR A 266 17.54 15.84 -18.40
C THR A 266 18.31 16.75 -19.36
N GLU A 267 19.29 17.52 -18.88
CA GLU A 267 20.14 18.39 -19.72
C GLU A 267 21.13 17.56 -20.55
N MET A 268 21.65 16.46 -19.98
CA MET A 268 22.48 15.51 -20.73
C MET A 268 21.67 14.81 -21.82
N LEU A 269 20.48 14.29 -21.50
CA LEU A 269 19.57 13.64 -22.46
C LEU A 269 19.13 14.59 -23.58
N GLU A 270 18.75 15.84 -23.28
CA GLU A 270 18.51 16.84 -24.33
C GLU A 270 19.77 17.08 -25.18
N THR A 271 20.95 17.14 -24.56
CA THR A 271 22.21 17.35 -25.28
C THR A 271 22.52 16.18 -26.23
N THR A 272 22.29 14.92 -25.82
CA THR A 272 22.34 13.76 -26.74
C THR A 272 21.36 13.93 -27.88
N ARG A 273 20.09 14.25 -27.59
CA ARG A 273 19.05 14.45 -28.62
C ARG A 273 19.47 15.51 -29.64
N GLN A 274 20.04 16.63 -29.19
CA GLN A 274 20.57 17.67 -30.06
C GLN A 274 21.78 17.20 -30.87
N LEU A 275 22.71 16.45 -30.28
CA LEU A 275 23.86 15.85 -30.99
C LEU A 275 23.44 14.80 -32.02
N SER A 276 22.44 13.98 -31.70
CA SER A 276 21.85 12.96 -32.57
C SER A 276 21.18 13.61 -33.79
N ARG A 277 20.32 14.62 -33.57
CA ARG A 277 19.73 15.48 -34.63
C ARG A 277 20.76 16.16 -35.53
N LEU A 278 21.95 16.47 -35.01
CA LEU A 278 23.09 17.02 -35.77
C LEU A 278 23.99 15.94 -36.43
N ASN A 279 23.62 14.66 -36.33
CA ASN A 279 24.39 13.49 -36.79
C ASN A 279 25.82 13.44 -36.19
N MET A 280 25.97 13.90 -34.95
CA MET A 280 27.23 13.92 -34.19
C MET A 280 27.42 12.66 -33.34
N VAL A 281 27.18 11.49 -33.95
CA VAL A 281 27.15 10.16 -33.30
C VAL A 281 28.32 9.91 -32.34
N ASP A 282 29.56 10.25 -32.75
CA ASP A 282 30.75 10.05 -31.93
C ASP A 282 30.72 10.80 -30.58
N LYS A 283 29.96 11.90 -30.48
CA LYS A 283 29.76 12.67 -29.23
C LYS A 283 28.53 12.22 -28.45
N ALA A 284 27.44 11.88 -29.13
CA ALA A 284 26.28 11.27 -28.48
C ALA A 284 26.72 10.01 -27.72
N ALA A 285 27.46 9.11 -28.39
CA ALA A 285 28.06 7.92 -27.78
C ALA A 285 29.14 8.20 -26.70
N GLU A 286 29.59 9.44 -26.51
CA GLU A 286 30.46 9.83 -25.39
C GLU A 286 29.61 10.23 -24.17
N LEU A 287 28.52 10.98 -24.39
CA LEU A 287 27.59 11.43 -23.36
C LEU A 287 26.69 10.30 -22.84
N GLU A 288 26.26 9.37 -23.69
CA GLU A 288 25.48 8.18 -23.27
C GLU A 288 26.20 7.33 -22.23
N ARG A 289 27.53 7.24 -22.31
CA ARG A 289 28.36 6.51 -21.33
C ARG A 289 28.45 7.23 -19.97
N GLN A 290 27.88 8.43 -19.86
CA GLN A 290 27.70 9.19 -18.63
C GLN A 290 26.24 9.14 -18.16
N ILE A 291 25.27 9.15 -19.09
CA ILE A 291 23.82 9.07 -18.81
C ILE A 291 23.41 7.67 -18.29
N HIS A 292 23.88 6.60 -18.93
CA HIS A 292 23.49 5.22 -18.59
C HIS A 292 23.62 4.85 -17.09
N PRO A 293 24.75 5.10 -16.39
CA PRO A 293 24.84 4.82 -14.95
C PRO A 293 23.98 5.74 -14.07
N GLU A 294 23.58 6.92 -14.55
CA GLU A 294 22.66 7.80 -13.82
C GLU A 294 21.20 7.35 -13.99
N ILE A 295 20.84 6.70 -15.10
CA ILE A 295 19.55 6.00 -15.26
C ILE A 295 19.50 4.72 -14.41
N GLU A 296 20.57 3.90 -14.40
CA GLU A 296 20.69 2.77 -13.47
C GLU A 296 20.56 3.23 -11.99
N SER A 297 21.17 4.37 -11.67
CA SER A 297 21.05 5.00 -10.35
C SER A 297 19.64 5.57 -10.06
N LEU A 298 18.92 6.06 -11.08
CA LEU A 298 17.52 6.47 -10.94
C LEU A 298 16.61 5.27 -10.69
N GLU A 299 16.81 4.17 -11.43
CA GLU A 299 16.09 2.91 -11.26
C GLU A 299 16.28 2.36 -9.84
N GLU A 300 17.52 2.24 -9.34
CA GLU A 300 17.76 1.78 -7.96
C GLU A 300 17.13 2.73 -6.92
N ARG A 301 17.18 4.06 -7.14
CA ARG A 301 16.57 5.06 -6.25
C ARG A 301 15.03 4.96 -6.21
N ILE A 302 14.39 4.65 -7.33
CA ILE A 302 12.93 4.43 -7.42
C ILE A 302 12.55 3.07 -6.81
N ASP A 303 13.33 2.01 -7.06
CA ASP A 303 13.14 0.70 -6.43
C ASP A 303 13.23 0.77 -4.89
N GLN A 304 14.20 1.52 -4.36
CA GLN A 304 14.35 1.75 -2.92
C GLN A 304 13.17 2.53 -2.32
N ALA A 305 12.57 3.46 -3.06
CA ALA A 305 11.35 4.16 -2.63
C ALA A 305 10.14 3.20 -2.65
N ALA A 306 9.99 2.41 -3.72
CA ALA A 306 8.90 1.46 -3.92
C ALA A 306 8.83 0.40 -2.79
N GLN A 307 9.98 -0.11 -2.35
CA GLN A 307 10.12 -1.06 -1.23
C GLN A 307 9.56 -0.55 0.12
N SER A 308 9.40 0.77 0.29
CA SER A 308 8.85 1.33 1.54
C SER A 308 7.33 1.15 1.69
N ILE A 309 6.62 0.93 0.58
CA ILE A 309 5.15 0.84 0.51
C ILE A 309 4.69 -0.54 0.01
N LEU A 310 5.33 -1.07 -1.04
CA LEU A 310 5.01 -2.39 -1.60
C LEU A 310 5.46 -3.56 -0.70
N GLY A 311 6.02 -3.24 0.46
CA GLY A 311 6.72 -4.15 1.35
C GLY A 311 8.12 -4.46 0.87
N ASP A 312 8.93 -5.05 1.76
CA ASP A 312 10.15 -5.70 1.30
C ASP A 312 9.76 -6.92 0.44
N GLY A 313 10.46 -7.11 -0.68
CA GLY A 313 10.22 -8.23 -1.60
C GLY A 313 10.65 -9.60 -1.04
N VAL A 314 11.00 -9.69 0.24
CA VAL A 314 11.24 -10.94 0.96
C VAL A 314 9.97 -11.33 1.72
N GLU A 315 9.19 -10.38 2.23
CA GLU A 315 7.90 -10.63 2.90
C GLU A 315 6.79 -11.01 1.91
N SER A 316 6.78 -10.41 0.70
CA SER A 316 5.93 -10.87 -0.40
C SER A 316 6.27 -12.31 -0.82
N LEU A 317 7.55 -12.60 -1.04
CA LEU A 317 8.02 -13.95 -1.38
C LEU A 317 7.89 -14.97 -0.22
N ARG A 318 7.91 -14.54 1.06
CA ARG A 318 7.61 -15.40 2.22
C ARG A 318 6.14 -15.80 2.19
N ARG A 319 5.21 -14.85 2.04
CA ARG A 319 3.78 -15.15 1.94
C ARG A 319 3.45 -15.98 0.69
N ALA A 320 4.04 -15.66 -0.46
CA ALA A 320 3.88 -16.46 -1.68
C ALA A 320 4.42 -17.89 -1.51
N ARG A 321 5.56 -18.08 -0.82
CA ARG A 321 6.05 -19.42 -0.43
C ARG A 321 5.03 -20.13 0.46
N ASP A 322 4.53 -19.47 1.50
CA ASP A 322 3.67 -20.11 2.50
C ASP A 322 2.28 -20.47 1.93
N LEU A 323 1.73 -19.65 1.03
CA LEU A 323 0.57 -20.00 0.20
C LEU A 323 0.88 -21.19 -0.73
N LEU A 324 2.02 -21.19 -1.42
CA LEU A 324 2.42 -22.32 -2.28
C LEU A 324 2.70 -23.61 -1.49
N ASP A 325 3.07 -23.50 -0.22
CA ASP A 325 3.22 -24.65 0.69
C ASP A 325 1.84 -25.25 1.03
N GLU A 326 0.86 -24.42 1.42
CA GLU A 326 -0.53 -24.82 1.68
C GLU A 326 -1.19 -25.43 0.43
N LEU A 327 -1.11 -24.73 -0.71
CA LEU A 327 -1.58 -25.19 -2.02
C LEU A 327 -0.97 -26.54 -2.45
N SER A 328 0.29 -26.80 -2.06
CA SER A 328 0.99 -28.06 -2.32
C SER A 328 0.54 -29.19 -1.39
N GLU A 329 0.19 -28.88 -0.14
CA GLU A 329 -0.29 -29.87 0.83
C GLU A 329 -1.73 -30.29 0.53
N ASP A 330 -2.62 -29.38 0.16
CA ASP A 330 -3.99 -29.69 -0.28
C ASP A 330 -4.02 -30.56 -1.53
N LEU A 331 -3.22 -30.22 -2.55
CA LEU A 331 -3.10 -31.01 -3.76
C LEU A 331 -2.58 -32.43 -3.46
N ASN A 332 -1.60 -32.56 -2.57
CA ASN A 332 -1.07 -33.88 -2.20
C ASN A 332 -2.01 -34.69 -1.29
N GLN A 333 -2.81 -34.03 -0.43
CA GLN A 333 -3.88 -34.69 0.33
C GLN A 333 -4.94 -35.28 -0.62
N GLU A 334 -5.33 -34.56 -1.67
CA GLU A 334 -6.28 -35.06 -2.67
C GLU A 334 -5.69 -36.20 -3.52
N ILE A 335 -4.46 -36.06 -4.04
CA ILE A 335 -3.75 -37.11 -4.77
C ILE A 335 -3.66 -38.39 -3.91
N ALA A 336 -3.32 -38.27 -2.62
CA ALA A 336 -3.22 -39.40 -1.70
C ALA A 336 -4.59 -40.07 -1.43
N GLN A 337 -5.65 -39.28 -1.25
CA GLN A 337 -7.01 -39.78 -1.06
C GLN A 337 -7.52 -40.54 -2.29
N ALA A 338 -7.36 -39.98 -3.50
CA ALA A 338 -7.80 -40.63 -4.72
C ALA A 338 -6.98 -41.89 -5.04
N THR A 339 -5.65 -41.83 -4.88
CA THR A 339 -4.76 -42.98 -5.08
C THR A 339 -5.11 -44.13 -4.12
N SER A 340 -5.43 -43.82 -2.85
CA SER A 340 -5.83 -44.85 -1.88
C SER A 340 -7.26 -45.40 -2.08
N GLN A 341 -8.16 -44.67 -2.74
CA GLN A 341 -9.46 -45.20 -3.17
C GLN A 341 -9.36 -46.13 -4.40
N THR A 342 -8.40 -45.91 -5.31
CA THR A 342 -8.22 -46.75 -6.51
C THR A 342 -7.52 -48.11 -6.26
N GLY A 343 -7.15 -48.45 -5.02
CA GLY A 343 -6.45 -49.68 -4.68
C GLY A 343 -7.34 -50.92 -4.54
N ASP A 344 -7.29 -51.85 -5.51
CA ASP A 344 -7.95 -53.15 -5.42
C ASP A 344 -7.38 -54.00 -4.24
N PRO A 345 -8.23 -54.56 -3.36
CA PRO A 345 -7.80 -55.29 -2.16
C PRO A 345 -7.30 -56.73 -2.41
N THR A 346 -6.46 -56.98 -3.42
CA THR A 346 -5.93 -58.31 -3.76
C THR A 346 -4.40 -58.38 -4.01
N GLY A 347 -3.56 -58.05 -3.00
CA GLY A 347 -2.12 -57.85 -3.20
C GLY A 347 -1.10 -58.26 -2.10
N SER A 348 -1.34 -59.35 -1.34
CA SER A 348 -0.37 -60.07 -0.46
C SER A 348 0.89 -59.36 0.06
N SER A 349 0.91 -59.02 1.36
CA SER A 349 2.12 -58.58 2.08
C SER A 349 3.15 -59.72 2.27
N PRO A 350 4.46 -59.47 2.09
CA PRO A 350 5.53 -60.32 2.63
C PRO A 350 5.78 -59.96 4.10
N GLN A 351 5.27 -60.78 5.03
CA GLN A 351 5.51 -60.59 6.47
C GLN A 351 6.65 -61.50 6.96
N GLU A 352 7.78 -60.91 7.38
CA GLU A 352 8.79 -61.62 8.17
C GLU A 352 8.76 -61.22 9.65
N GLY A 353 8.41 -62.19 10.51
CA GLY A 353 9.15 -62.40 11.76
C GLY A 353 8.77 -61.62 13.02
N GLN A 354 7.60 -61.89 13.62
CA GLN A 354 7.52 -62.01 15.09
C GLN A 354 6.32 -62.85 15.61
N PRO A 355 6.53 -63.83 16.52
CA PRO A 355 5.48 -64.78 16.90
C PRO A 355 4.75 -64.50 18.24
N SER A 356 3.43 -64.36 18.13
CA SER A 356 2.41 -65.10 18.89
C SER A 356 2.51 -65.31 20.43
N GLN A 357 1.57 -64.70 21.16
CA GLN A 357 0.59 -65.43 21.99
C GLN A 357 -0.65 -64.54 22.23
N GLN A 358 -1.83 -64.86 21.70
CA GLN A 358 -2.77 -65.96 22.02
C GLN A 358 -3.84 -65.51 23.04
N GLY A 359 -4.99 -65.08 22.55
CA GLY A 359 -6.20 -64.88 23.35
C GLY A 359 -7.07 -66.13 23.42
N GLN A 360 -7.97 -66.22 24.40
CA GLN A 360 -8.92 -67.33 24.54
C GLN A 360 -10.10 -66.97 25.46
N GLY A 361 -11.35 -67.26 25.04
CA GLY A 361 -12.45 -67.57 25.95
C GLY A 361 -13.51 -66.49 26.30
N ALA A 362 -14.58 -66.47 25.50
CA ALA A 362 -16.01 -66.43 25.91
C ALA A 362 -16.64 -65.24 26.70
N SER A 363 -17.94 -65.05 26.42
CA SER A 363 -18.94 -64.13 27.00
C SER A 363 -19.63 -64.73 28.26
N PRO A 364 -20.65 -64.10 28.90
CA PRO A 364 -21.30 -62.80 28.65
C PRO A 364 -21.55 -61.92 29.91
N GLN A 365 -22.32 -60.85 29.71
CA GLN A 365 -22.77 -59.80 30.65
C GLN A 365 -23.78 -60.27 31.73
N GLU A 366 -23.63 -59.80 32.98
CA GLU A 366 -24.72 -59.65 33.97
C GLU A 366 -24.43 -58.50 34.97
N ASN A 367 -25.36 -58.16 35.88
CA ASN A 367 -25.41 -56.87 36.61
C ASN A 367 -25.98 -57.01 38.05
N ALA A 368 -25.25 -56.55 39.10
CA ALA A 368 -25.82 -56.00 40.36
C ALA A 368 -24.79 -55.70 41.51
N LYS A 369 -25.03 -54.58 42.23
CA LYS A 369 -24.89 -54.32 43.70
C LYS A 369 -23.53 -54.35 44.46
N GLU A 370 -23.00 -53.15 44.68
CA GLU A 370 -22.82 -52.43 45.97
C GLU A 370 -22.19 -53.10 47.23
N THR A 371 -21.05 -52.51 47.68
CA THR A 371 -20.59 -52.26 49.09
C THR A 371 -20.13 -53.43 50.00
N PRO A 372 -19.34 -53.20 51.09
CA PRO A 372 -18.59 -51.99 51.56
C PRO A 372 -17.10 -52.22 51.98
N ALA A 373 -16.39 -51.12 52.30
CA ALA A 373 -15.27 -51.00 53.30
C ALA A 373 -13.90 -51.72 53.03
N GLN A 374 -12.73 -51.28 53.55
CA GLN A 374 -12.22 -50.00 54.12
C GLN A 374 -10.66 -50.07 54.27
N MET A 375 -9.99 -48.91 54.43
CA MET A 375 -8.55 -48.68 54.77
C MET A 375 -7.53 -48.84 53.62
N ALA A 376 -6.41 -48.09 53.53
CA ALA A 376 -5.90 -46.80 54.07
C ALA A 376 -4.46 -46.61 53.49
N GLN A 377 -3.77 -45.47 53.38
CA GLN A 377 -3.98 -44.00 53.52
C GLN A 377 -2.82 -43.34 52.71
N GLY A 378 -2.83 -42.10 52.20
CA GLY A 378 -3.83 -41.03 52.13
C GLY A 378 -3.18 -39.69 51.75
N GLU A 379 -4.01 -38.64 51.66
CA GLU A 379 -3.78 -37.22 52.08
C GLU A 379 -2.43 -36.50 51.79
N GLY A 380 -2.40 -35.29 51.20
CA GLY A 380 -3.49 -34.53 50.57
C GLY A 380 -3.18 -33.04 50.27
N ASN A 381 -3.60 -32.59 49.09
CA ASN A 381 -4.02 -31.24 48.64
C ASN A 381 -3.23 -29.91 48.86
N GLN A 382 -3.34 -29.08 47.81
CA GLN A 382 -3.30 -27.59 47.77
C GLN A 382 -4.24 -26.92 48.81
N PRO A 383 -3.98 -25.66 49.26
CA PRO A 383 -4.38 -24.45 48.51
C PRO A 383 -3.38 -23.28 48.60
N GLY A 384 -3.78 -22.06 48.22
CA GLY A 384 -2.96 -20.83 48.23
C GLY A 384 -3.66 -19.63 48.89
N GLN A 385 -3.15 -18.41 48.58
CA GLN A 385 -3.44 -17.10 49.21
C GLN A 385 -3.00 -16.97 50.69
N GLY A 386 -2.41 -15.83 51.05
CA GLY A 386 -2.01 -15.51 52.44
C GLY A 386 -0.94 -14.42 52.53
N GLN A 387 -1.24 -13.33 53.22
CA GLN A 387 -0.50 -12.06 53.25
C GLN A 387 0.12 -11.77 54.64
N ASP A 388 1.25 -11.05 54.64
CA ASP A 388 1.89 -10.24 55.71
C ASP A 388 2.56 -10.84 56.98
N ASP A 389 3.69 -10.18 57.33
CA ASP A 389 4.34 -9.85 58.63
C ASP A 389 4.52 -10.89 59.79
N SER A 390 5.54 -10.81 60.68
CA SER A 390 6.65 -9.84 60.88
C SER A 390 7.77 -10.38 61.81
N GLN A 391 8.92 -9.68 61.88
CA GLN A 391 9.94 -9.66 62.98
C GLN A 391 10.77 -10.95 63.25
N GLU A 392 12.03 -10.92 63.70
CA GLU A 392 13.06 -9.87 63.96
C GLU A 392 14.45 -10.51 63.67
N ALA A 393 15.62 -9.87 63.56
CA ALA A 393 16.13 -8.51 63.84
C ALA A 393 17.22 -8.17 62.75
N THR A 394 18.07 -7.12 62.76
CA THR A 394 18.64 -6.28 63.85
C THR A 394 19.10 -4.90 63.31
N GLU A 395 19.70 -4.09 64.17
CA GLU A 395 20.28 -2.73 64.02
C GLU A 395 21.32 -2.56 62.86
N ALA A 396 21.56 -1.37 62.28
CA ALA A 396 21.62 -0.04 62.93
C ALA A 396 21.42 1.21 62.02
N ARG A 397 21.08 2.33 62.69
CA ARG A 397 21.04 3.78 62.31
C ARG A 397 21.83 4.26 61.06
N GLY A 398 21.39 5.28 60.31
CA GLY A 398 20.10 6.03 60.33
C GLY A 398 20.20 7.54 59.98
N GLN A 399 19.06 8.16 59.64
CA GLN A 399 18.80 9.60 59.32
C GLN A 399 19.44 10.16 58.02
N GLY A 400 18.73 10.94 57.18
CA GLY A 400 17.29 11.27 57.17
C GLY A 400 16.92 12.41 56.19
N SER A 401 15.63 12.43 55.76
CA SER A 401 14.88 13.55 55.16
C SER A 401 15.39 14.29 53.90
N GLY A 402 14.58 14.28 52.83
CA GLY A 402 14.14 15.56 52.23
C GLY A 402 14.18 15.74 50.70
N ARG A 403 12.98 15.70 50.08
CA ARG A 403 12.47 16.54 48.96
C ARG A 403 13.29 16.75 47.67
N THR A 404 12.59 16.57 46.55
CA THR A 404 12.80 17.24 45.26
C THR A 404 12.82 18.77 45.38
N PRO A 405 13.69 19.45 44.62
CA PRO A 405 13.27 20.66 43.89
C PRO A 405 13.72 20.65 42.41
N GLY A 406 13.14 21.54 41.60
CA GLY A 406 13.39 21.67 40.15
C GLY A 406 14.62 22.51 39.75
N PRO A 407 14.74 22.87 38.46
CA PRO A 407 15.94 23.49 37.88
C PRO A 407 16.07 25.01 38.17
N GLY A 408 17.31 25.53 38.16
CA GLY A 408 17.57 26.98 38.26
C GLY A 408 19.04 27.43 38.15
N ASN A 409 19.31 28.19 37.08
CA ASN A 409 20.29 29.30 36.92
C ASN A 409 21.83 29.12 37.03
N ASP A 410 22.49 29.57 35.94
CA ASP A 410 23.64 30.49 35.83
C ASP A 410 24.97 30.31 36.60
N VAL A 411 26.07 30.27 35.82
CA VAL A 411 27.35 30.95 36.13
C VAL A 411 27.88 31.65 34.87
N ASN A 412 28.49 32.84 35.03
CA ASN A 412 28.90 33.76 33.95
C ASN A 412 30.40 34.14 34.02
N GLN A 413 31.07 34.18 32.86
CA GLN A 413 32.29 34.92 32.47
C GLN A 413 32.41 34.74 30.93
N GLY A 414 32.61 35.73 30.06
CA GLY A 414 33.66 36.77 30.01
C GLY A 414 34.59 36.44 28.81
N GLU A 415 35.04 37.32 27.91
CA GLU A 415 35.03 38.79 27.76
C GLU A 415 35.21 39.17 26.26
N SER A 416 34.82 40.40 25.87
CA SER A 416 35.38 41.29 24.79
C SER A 416 35.67 40.76 23.35
N GLU A 417 35.55 41.53 22.25
CA GLU A 417 35.31 42.97 22.01
C GLU A 417 34.86 43.23 20.53
N GLU A 418 34.08 44.31 20.29
CA GLU A 418 33.91 45.16 19.07
C GLU A 418 33.87 44.55 17.62
N ILE A 419 33.14 45.06 16.60
CA ILE A 419 32.59 46.39 16.21
C ILE A 419 31.23 46.12 15.50
N ALA A 420 30.05 46.74 15.72
CA ALA A 420 29.61 48.09 16.09
C ALA A 420 29.17 49.01 14.90
N GLN A 421 27.83 49.05 14.67
CA GLN A 421 27.04 50.16 14.07
C GLN A 421 27.24 50.45 12.55
N SER A 422 26.26 50.96 11.80
CA SER A 422 25.18 51.92 12.13
C SER A 422 23.84 51.63 11.39
N ALA A 423 22.79 52.39 11.74
CA ALA A 423 21.43 52.24 11.22
C ALA A 423 20.93 53.53 10.50
N GLU A 424 19.60 53.71 10.42
CA GLU A 424 18.83 54.76 9.73
C GLU A 424 18.72 54.58 8.18
N GLY A 425 17.57 54.77 7.53
CA GLY A 425 16.20 55.00 8.04
C GLY A 425 15.40 56.05 7.26
N SER A 426 14.45 55.66 6.42
CA SER A 426 13.43 56.58 5.86
C SER A 426 12.20 55.83 5.32
N SER A 427 11.04 56.48 5.34
CA SER A 427 9.76 55.97 4.79
C SER A 427 9.54 56.42 3.33
N GLY A 428 8.85 55.63 2.51
CA GLY A 428 8.53 55.98 1.12
C GLY A 428 7.40 55.14 0.51
N GLN A 429 6.40 55.82 -0.07
CA GLN A 429 5.13 55.26 -0.59
C GLN A 429 5.28 54.45 -1.90
N GLY A 430 4.33 53.54 -2.15
CA GLY A 430 3.64 53.47 -3.46
C GLY A 430 3.45 52.08 -4.10
N GLN A 431 2.19 51.74 -4.41
CA GLN A 431 1.67 50.76 -5.41
C GLN A 431 2.23 49.30 -5.39
N GLY A 432 1.44 48.22 -5.44
CA GLY A 432 -0.02 48.07 -5.52
C GLY A 432 -0.51 47.77 -6.94
N ASN A 433 -0.75 46.49 -7.24
CA ASN A 433 -1.52 46.04 -8.40
C ASN A 433 -2.11 44.63 -8.20
N SER A 434 -3.41 44.46 -8.42
CA SER A 434 -4.10 43.17 -8.52
C SER A 434 -4.97 43.19 -9.78
N PRO A 435 -4.87 42.21 -10.71
CA PRO A 435 -5.68 42.23 -11.93
C PRO A 435 -7.13 41.81 -11.63
N GLY A 436 -8.06 42.77 -11.72
CA GLY A 436 -9.50 42.51 -11.65
C GLY A 436 -10.25 43.19 -12.81
N GLN A 437 -10.89 42.39 -13.67
CA GLN A 437 -11.82 42.81 -14.73
C GLN A 437 -12.93 41.74 -14.85
N GLY A 438 -14.16 42.03 -15.28
CA GLY A 438 -14.68 43.32 -15.72
C GLY A 438 -16.14 43.29 -16.20
N GLN A 439 -17.08 43.06 -15.26
CA GLN A 439 -18.47 43.58 -15.24
C GLN A 439 -19.26 43.77 -16.56
N GLY A 440 -20.33 42.98 -16.75
CA GLY A 440 -21.44 43.25 -17.67
C GLY A 440 -22.78 43.42 -16.93
N GLN A 441 -23.73 44.20 -17.46
CA GLN A 441 -24.89 44.70 -16.71
C GLN A 441 -26.18 44.70 -17.54
N GLY A 442 -27.32 44.24 -16.97
CA GLY A 442 -28.63 44.30 -17.61
C GLY A 442 -29.79 43.97 -16.67
N GLN A 443 -30.82 44.83 -16.63
CA GLN A 443 -32.03 44.65 -15.81
C GLN A 443 -33.19 44.10 -16.65
N GLY A 444 -34.06 43.26 -16.06
CA GLY A 444 -35.29 42.78 -16.71
C GLY A 444 -36.31 42.25 -15.71
N GLN A 445 -37.46 42.93 -15.60
CA GLN A 445 -38.51 42.66 -14.60
C GLN A 445 -39.74 42.04 -15.27
N GLY A 446 -40.30 40.94 -14.73
CA GLY A 446 -41.51 40.32 -15.28
C GLY A 446 -42.17 39.24 -14.40
N GLN A 447 -43.49 39.33 -14.22
CA GLN A 447 -44.34 38.30 -13.59
C GLN A 447 -45.12 37.56 -14.70
N GLY A 448 -45.43 36.25 -14.58
CA GLY A 448 -46.08 35.55 -15.70
C GLY A 448 -46.56 34.10 -15.50
N ARG A 449 -47.34 33.82 -14.46
CA ARG A 449 -48.17 32.61 -14.24
C ARG A 449 -48.84 32.01 -15.51
N GLY A 450 -48.63 30.72 -15.79
CA GLY A 450 -49.71 29.78 -16.18
C GLY A 450 -49.78 29.18 -17.60
N SER A 451 -49.64 27.84 -17.64
CA SER A 451 -50.57 26.87 -18.27
C SER A 451 -50.74 26.70 -19.80
N ASN A 452 -50.40 25.48 -20.25
CA ASN A 452 -51.16 24.57 -21.14
C ASN A 452 -50.93 24.51 -22.68
N GLU A 453 -51.23 23.32 -23.21
CA GLU A 453 -51.58 22.93 -24.60
C GLU A 453 -50.51 22.95 -25.71
N GLN A 454 -49.83 21.79 -25.85
CA GLN A 454 -49.92 20.84 -26.99
C GLN A 454 -50.43 21.33 -28.38
N PRO A 455 -49.91 20.72 -29.47
CA PRO A 455 -50.77 19.72 -30.13
C PRO A 455 -50.06 18.42 -30.53
N GLN A 456 -50.85 17.41 -30.93
CA GLN A 456 -50.44 16.02 -31.14
C GLN A 456 -51.15 15.41 -32.37
N GLU A 457 -50.39 14.80 -33.28
CA GLU A 457 -50.78 13.68 -34.17
C GLU A 457 -49.44 13.09 -34.71
N ARG A 458 -49.31 11.80 -35.05
CA ARG A 458 -50.35 10.85 -35.46
C ARG A 458 -50.08 9.42 -34.95
N GLN A 459 -51.11 8.57 -35.08
CA GLN A 459 -51.25 7.26 -34.45
C GLN A 459 -51.63 6.21 -35.50
N GLU A 460 -51.10 4.98 -35.40
CA GLU A 460 -51.88 3.76 -35.70
C GLU A 460 -51.33 2.53 -34.95
N LEU A 461 -52.14 1.45 -34.90
CA LEU A 461 -52.04 0.37 -33.91
C LEU A 461 -51.49 -0.94 -34.51
N ARG A 462 -51.03 -1.89 -33.67
CA ARG A 462 -51.73 -3.18 -33.42
C ARG A 462 -50.94 -4.22 -32.59
N SER A 463 -51.45 -4.50 -31.38
CA SER A 463 -51.33 -5.72 -30.55
C SER A 463 -50.15 -6.71 -30.77
N GLY A 464 -49.31 -6.87 -29.73
CA GLY A 464 -48.43 -8.03 -29.52
C GLY A 464 -48.22 -8.27 -28.02
N GLN A 465 -48.72 -9.38 -27.48
CA GLN A 465 -48.64 -9.73 -26.06
C GLN A 465 -47.57 -10.82 -25.87
N GLY A 466 -46.63 -10.61 -24.94
CA GLY A 466 -45.71 -11.66 -24.47
C GLY A 466 -44.22 -11.43 -24.76
N GLN A 467 -43.60 -10.45 -24.08
CA GLN A 467 -42.14 -10.48 -23.84
C GLN A 467 -41.76 -9.68 -22.58
N SER A 468 -42.00 -10.26 -21.40
CA SER A 468 -41.60 -9.69 -20.11
C SER A 468 -41.21 -10.74 -19.06
N GLU A 469 -41.89 -11.90 -19.03
CA GLU A 469 -41.55 -13.00 -18.11
C GLU A 469 -40.19 -13.66 -18.43
N LEU A 470 -39.75 -13.64 -19.70
CA LEU A 470 -38.46 -14.23 -20.10
C LEU A 470 -37.23 -13.42 -19.64
N ALA A 471 -37.41 -12.18 -19.16
CA ALA A 471 -36.32 -11.42 -18.54
C ALA A 471 -36.12 -11.80 -17.06
N GLN A 472 -37.20 -12.17 -16.37
CA GLN A 472 -37.18 -12.50 -14.94
C GLN A 472 -36.80 -13.96 -14.69
N SER A 473 -36.95 -14.86 -15.67
CA SER A 473 -36.60 -16.28 -15.52
C SER A 473 -35.10 -16.57 -15.44
N TRP A 474 -34.24 -15.67 -15.94
CA TRP A 474 -32.77 -15.86 -15.91
C TRP A 474 -32.13 -15.39 -14.59
N MET A 475 -32.74 -14.42 -13.91
CA MET A 475 -32.22 -13.89 -12.63
C MET A 475 -32.67 -14.72 -11.42
N ASN A 476 -33.60 -15.66 -11.60
CA ASN A 476 -34.08 -16.59 -10.57
C ASN A 476 -33.56 -18.04 -10.76
N GLN A 477 -32.38 -18.20 -11.39
CA GLN A 477 -31.70 -19.49 -11.56
C GLN A 477 -30.24 -19.39 -11.10
N GLY A 478 -30.04 -18.98 -9.84
CA GLY A 478 -28.71 -18.65 -9.31
C GLY A 478 -28.55 -18.69 -7.79
N GLY A 479 -29.42 -19.39 -7.05
CA GLY A 479 -29.29 -19.57 -5.59
C GLY A 479 -30.61 -19.94 -4.91
N GLY A 480 -30.53 -20.53 -3.71
CA GLY A 480 -31.70 -20.82 -2.86
C GLY A 480 -32.29 -22.23 -2.97
N GLY A 481 -31.52 -23.24 -2.54
CA GLY A 481 -32.01 -24.60 -2.30
C GLY A 481 -31.77 -25.02 -0.84
N ASP A 482 -32.64 -24.59 0.07
CA ASP A 482 -32.56 -24.94 1.50
C ASP A 482 -33.34 -26.25 1.79
N GLY A 483 -32.82 -27.11 2.68
CA GLY A 483 -33.62 -28.24 3.17
C GLY A 483 -32.92 -29.59 3.47
N GLY A 484 -31.80 -29.58 4.20
CA GLY A 484 -31.47 -30.68 5.13
C GLY A 484 -30.61 -31.86 4.62
N GLY A 485 -29.51 -32.11 5.31
CA GLY A 485 -28.70 -33.33 5.18
C GLY A 485 -27.25 -33.13 5.61
N GLU A 486 -26.93 -33.41 6.88
CA GLU A 486 -25.54 -33.72 7.26
C GLU A 486 -25.10 -34.96 6.48
N SER A 487 -24.14 -34.80 5.57
CA SER A 487 -23.56 -35.89 4.78
C SER A 487 -22.09 -35.57 4.53
N SER A 488 -21.20 -36.28 5.21
CA SER A 488 -19.74 -36.15 5.10
C SER A 488 -19.21 -36.79 3.81
N ASP A 489 -19.82 -36.43 2.68
CA ASP A 489 -19.71 -37.11 1.38
C ASP A 489 -19.81 -36.10 0.21
N ASN A 490 -19.48 -34.83 0.47
CA ASN A 490 -19.16 -33.86 -0.57
C ASN A 490 -17.65 -33.99 -0.85
N PRO A 491 -17.20 -34.18 -2.10
CA PRO A 491 -15.77 -34.30 -2.39
C PRO A 491 -15.04 -33.03 -1.93
N GLN A 492 -13.97 -33.23 -1.17
CA GLN A 492 -13.06 -32.19 -0.68
C GLN A 492 -11.73 -32.37 -1.42
N GLY A 493 -11.14 -31.27 -1.88
CA GLY A 493 -9.88 -31.27 -2.61
C GLY A 493 -9.87 -30.29 -3.79
N PRO A 494 -8.71 -29.74 -4.13
CA PRO A 494 -8.63 -28.63 -5.05
C PRO A 494 -8.97 -28.95 -6.51
N LEU A 495 -8.84 -30.19 -7.00
CA LEU A 495 -9.12 -30.51 -8.42
C LEU A 495 -10.49 -31.18 -8.64
N THR A 496 -10.97 -31.98 -7.70
CA THR A 496 -12.24 -32.72 -7.80
C THR A 496 -13.34 -32.12 -6.91
N GLY A 497 -13.01 -31.58 -5.74
CA GLY A 497 -13.92 -31.03 -4.75
C GLY A 497 -14.51 -29.66 -5.10
N ASN A 498 -15.01 -28.94 -4.09
CA ASN A 498 -15.57 -27.59 -4.28
C ASN A 498 -14.53 -26.47 -4.09
N GLU A 499 -13.43 -26.75 -3.37
CA GLU A 499 -12.36 -25.80 -3.05
C GLU A 499 -11.55 -25.31 -4.28
N PHE A 500 -11.77 -25.89 -5.48
CA PHE A 500 -11.07 -25.51 -6.73
C PHE A 500 -10.96 -24.00 -6.98
N ARG A 501 -12.00 -23.22 -6.67
CA ARG A 501 -11.96 -21.77 -6.89
C ARG A 501 -10.92 -21.12 -5.99
N GLU A 502 -11.10 -21.30 -4.69
CA GLU A 502 -10.26 -20.80 -3.60
C GLU A 502 -8.78 -21.16 -3.85
N TRP A 503 -8.50 -22.42 -4.20
CA TRP A 503 -7.16 -22.87 -4.58
C TRP A 503 -6.61 -22.20 -5.86
N THR A 504 -7.44 -21.94 -6.88
CA THR A 504 -6.99 -21.16 -8.07
C THR A 504 -6.87 -19.66 -7.82
N ASP A 505 -7.61 -19.11 -6.86
CA ASP A 505 -7.57 -17.70 -6.48
C ASP A 505 -6.35 -17.44 -5.58
N GLN A 506 -6.03 -18.34 -4.65
CA GLN A 506 -4.75 -18.38 -3.91
C GLN A 506 -3.53 -18.55 -4.83
N LEU A 507 -3.61 -19.40 -5.89
CA LEU A 507 -2.55 -19.46 -6.90
C LEU A 507 -2.37 -18.14 -7.65
N ARG A 508 -3.44 -17.36 -7.83
CA ARG A 508 -3.37 -16.03 -8.42
C ARG A 508 -2.78 -15.01 -7.43
N GLU A 509 -3.13 -15.08 -6.16
CA GLU A 509 -2.50 -14.27 -5.11
C GLU A 509 -0.98 -14.53 -5.04
N ALA A 510 -0.56 -15.80 -5.12
CA ALA A 510 0.86 -16.16 -5.19
C ALA A 510 1.56 -15.71 -6.49
N GLU A 511 0.85 -15.58 -7.63
CA GLU A 511 1.38 -14.96 -8.86
C GLU A 511 1.57 -13.44 -8.67
N GLU A 512 0.57 -12.76 -8.09
CA GLU A 512 0.56 -11.31 -7.89
C GLU A 512 1.55 -10.86 -6.77
N MET A 513 1.90 -11.72 -5.82
CA MET A 513 2.92 -11.49 -4.78
C MET A 513 4.38 -11.71 -5.24
N VAL A 514 4.63 -12.31 -6.40
CA VAL A 514 5.99 -12.71 -6.81
C VAL A 514 6.53 -11.75 -7.87
N ASP A 515 7.35 -10.78 -7.49
CA ASP A 515 7.94 -9.78 -8.41
C ASP A 515 9.08 -10.32 -9.33
N VAL A 516 9.09 -11.62 -9.63
CA VAL A 516 10.04 -12.26 -10.56
C VAL A 516 9.27 -12.84 -11.76
N PRO A 517 9.35 -12.22 -12.97
CA PRO A 517 8.50 -12.60 -14.10
C PRO A 517 8.58 -14.07 -14.53
N GLU A 518 9.76 -14.70 -14.42
CA GLU A 518 9.91 -16.13 -14.72
C GLU A 518 9.06 -17.01 -13.80
N LEU A 519 8.93 -16.63 -12.53
CA LEU A 519 8.17 -17.38 -11.52
C LEU A 519 6.67 -17.11 -11.62
N GLN A 520 6.27 -15.87 -11.94
CA GLN A 520 4.88 -15.54 -12.29
C GLN A 520 4.38 -16.41 -13.45
N ASN A 521 5.17 -16.51 -14.53
CA ASN A 521 4.83 -17.34 -15.69
C ASN A 521 4.74 -18.84 -15.35
N ASP A 522 5.63 -19.37 -14.51
CA ASP A 522 5.55 -20.76 -14.06
C ASP A 522 4.29 -21.01 -13.19
N ILE A 523 3.90 -20.07 -12.31
CA ILE A 523 2.66 -20.15 -11.50
C ILE A 523 1.41 -20.08 -12.40
N ALA A 524 1.38 -19.13 -13.36
CA ALA A 524 0.30 -19.01 -14.34
C ALA A 524 0.10 -20.31 -15.14
N ALA A 525 1.20 -20.93 -15.57
CA ALA A 525 1.17 -22.21 -16.30
C ALA A 525 0.64 -23.37 -15.45
N ILE A 526 0.88 -23.37 -14.12
CA ILE A 526 0.31 -24.35 -13.18
C ILE A 526 -1.21 -24.17 -13.07
N ARG A 527 -1.67 -22.91 -12.88
CA ARG A 527 -3.11 -22.57 -12.81
C ARG A 527 -3.85 -22.97 -14.09
N ASP A 528 -3.30 -22.66 -15.26
CA ASP A 528 -3.91 -23.00 -16.55
C ASP A 528 -4.05 -24.51 -16.76
N ARG A 529 -3.05 -25.30 -16.33
CA ARG A 529 -3.12 -26.77 -16.35
C ARG A 529 -4.18 -27.32 -15.40
N ALA A 530 -4.28 -26.78 -14.19
CA ALA A 530 -5.34 -27.15 -13.26
C ALA A 530 -6.74 -26.82 -13.81
N GLN A 531 -6.90 -25.64 -14.45
CA GLN A 531 -8.14 -25.29 -15.16
C GLN A 531 -8.44 -26.23 -16.34
N ALA A 532 -7.42 -26.73 -17.05
CA ALA A 532 -7.61 -27.72 -18.11
C ALA A 532 -8.10 -29.07 -17.55
N VAL A 533 -7.43 -29.61 -16.52
CA VAL A 533 -7.84 -30.85 -15.83
C VAL A 533 -9.28 -30.75 -15.30
N ARG A 534 -9.62 -29.64 -14.63
CA ARG A 534 -10.96 -29.36 -14.11
C ARG A 534 -12.02 -29.28 -15.21
N ARG A 535 -11.65 -28.75 -16.38
CA ARG A 535 -12.51 -28.62 -17.56
C ARG A 535 -12.76 -29.97 -18.24
N GLU A 536 -11.75 -30.84 -18.32
CA GLU A 536 -11.91 -32.22 -18.81
C GLU A 536 -12.79 -33.04 -17.87
N LEU A 537 -12.55 -32.98 -16.56
CA LEU A 537 -13.40 -33.62 -15.53
C LEU A 537 -14.86 -33.20 -15.66
N ARG A 538 -15.14 -31.88 -15.78
CA ARG A 538 -16.50 -31.34 -15.91
C ARG A 538 -17.17 -31.68 -17.24
N ASN A 539 -16.44 -31.69 -18.34
CA ASN A 539 -17.02 -31.84 -19.68
C ASN A 539 -17.13 -33.28 -20.16
N GLU A 540 -16.16 -34.14 -19.82
CA GLU A 540 -16.08 -35.52 -20.28
C GLU A 540 -16.44 -36.55 -19.20
N GLY A 541 -16.52 -36.14 -17.93
CA GLY A 541 -16.86 -37.03 -16.80
C GLY A 541 -15.79 -38.09 -16.52
N LYS A 542 -14.56 -37.87 -16.99
CA LYS A 542 -13.40 -38.72 -16.72
C LYS A 542 -12.73 -38.27 -15.42
N GLU A 543 -12.38 -39.23 -14.58
CA GLU A 543 -11.49 -39.00 -13.45
C GLU A 543 -10.15 -38.44 -13.94
N PRO A 544 -9.52 -37.50 -13.22
CA PRO A 544 -8.23 -36.94 -13.61
C PRO A 544 -7.17 -38.04 -13.61
N GLN A 545 -6.26 -38.00 -14.59
CA GLN A 545 -5.10 -38.89 -14.61
C GLN A 545 -4.12 -38.41 -13.53
N TRP A 546 -4.17 -39.00 -12.34
CA TRP A 546 -3.35 -38.58 -11.20
C TRP A 546 -1.85 -38.61 -11.48
N ASP A 547 -1.35 -39.58 -12.27
CA ASP A 547 0.03 -39.60 -12.79
C ASP A 547 0.40 -38.33 -13.58
N LEU A 548 -0.55 -37.76 -14.33
CA LEU A 548 -0.38 -36.56 -15.14
C LEU A 548 -0.47 -35.30 -14.28
N VAL A 549 -1.43 -35.24 -13.35
CA VAL A 549 -1.51 -34.18 -12.31
C VAL A 549 -0.18 -34.10 -11.54
N GLN A 550 0.39 -35.25 -11.17
CA GLN A 550 1.66 -35.31 -10.47
C GLN A 550 2.85 -34.86 -11.32
N LEU A 551 2.80 -35.06 -12.64
CA LEU A 551 3.86 -34.66 -13.56
C LEU A 551 3.77 -33.18 -13.97
N GLU A 552 2.56 -32.66 -14.13
CA GLU A 552 2.29 -31.37 -14.76
C GLU A 552 1.83 -30.26 -13.79
N ILE A 553 1.43 -30.60 -12.57
CA ILE A 553 0.97 -29.65 -11.53
C ILE A 553 1.85 -29.78 -10.26
N GLU A 554 1.94 -30.95 -9.63
CA GLU A 554 2.70 -31.11 -8.35
C GLU A 554 4.20 -30.75 -8.51
N LYS A 555 4.88 -31.34 -9.51
CA LYS A 555 6.32 -31.12 -9.71
C LYS A 555 6.68 -29.68 -10.08
N PRO A 556 6.01 -29.00 -11.03
CA PRO A 556 6.27 -27.59 -11.30
C PRO A 556 6.03 -26.70 -10.07
N LEU A 557 5.00 -26.96 -9.27
CA LEU A 557 4.71 -26.21 -8.05
C LEU A 557 5.85 -26.36 -7.02
N TYR A 558 6.37 -27.58 -6.83
CA TYR A 558 7.57 -27.82 -6.03
C TYR A 558 8.84 -27.15 -6.60
N GLU A 559 9.00 -27.10 -7.92
CA GLU A 559 10.13 -26.41 -8.57
C GLU A 559 10.04 -24.88 -8.41
N VAL A 560 8.85 -24.29 -8.53
CA VAL A 560 8.59 -22.87 -8.24
C VAL A 560 8.92 -22.57 -6.78
N LYS A 561 8.34 -23.30 -5.83
CA LYS A 561 8.65 -23.21 -4.38
C LYS A 561 10.16 -23.24 -4.12
N LYS A 562 10.90 -24.13 -4.78
CA LYS A 562 12.34 -24.21 -4.65
C LYS A 562 13.05 -22.96 -5.17
N ARG A 563 12.66 -22.41 -6.33
CA ARG A 563 13.22 -21.15 -6.85
C ARG A 563 12.85 -19.94 -5.98
N ILE A 564 11.64 -19.86 -5.44
CA ILE A 564 11.22 -18.83 -4.47
C ILE A 564 12.16 -18.84 -3.25
N ASN A 565 12.46 -20.02 -2.70
CA ASN A 565 13.40 -20.15 -1.58
C ASN A 565 14.85 -19.77 -1.96
N GLU A 566 15.27 -19.98 -3.21
CA GLU A 566 16.57 -19.52 -3.71
C GLU A 566 16.61 -17.98 -3.89
N GLU A 567 15.52 -17.35 -4.34
CA GLU A 567 15.41 -15.87 -4.39
C GLU A 567 15.33 -15.24 -3.00
N LEU A 568 14.55 -15.82 -2.09
CA LEU A 568 14.51 -15.43 -0.67
C LEU A 568 15.93 -15.45 -0.07
N ALA A 569 16.70 -16.50 -0.33
CA ALA A 569 18.08 -16.61 0.15
C ALA A 569 19.02 -15.58 -0.51
N LYS A 570 18.85 -15.24 -1.80
CA LYS A 570 19.61 -14.17 -2.48
C LYS A 570 19.29 -12.79 -1.90
N ARG A 571 18.00 -12.45 -1.72
CA ARG A 571 17.56 -11.16 -1.18
C ARG A 571 18.03 -10.98 0.27
N LEU A 572 17.80 -11.99 1.12
CA LEU A 572 18.31 -12.01 2.51
C LEU A 572 19.84 -11.92 2.61
N SER A 573 20.59 -12.50 1.67
CA SER A 573 22.05 -12.40 1.67
C SER A 573 22.57 -11.08 1.07
N LYS A 574 21.85 -10.44 0.14
CA LYS A 574 22.15 -9.07 -0.32
C LYS A 574 21.94 -8.07 0.83
N GLU A 575 20.86 -8.23 1.59
CA GLU A 575 20.53 -7.41 2.76
C GLU A 575 21.49 -7.66 3.94
N ALA A 576 21.85 -8.91 4.22
CA ALA A 576 22.83 -9.27 5.25
C ALA A 576 24.29 -8.91 4.89
N VAL A 577 24.54 -8.29 3.72
CA VAL A 577 25.85 -7.76 3.31
C VAL A 577 26.03 -6.28 3.74
N VAL A 578 25.27 -5.80 4.72
CA VAL A 578 25.71 -4.68 5.58
C VAL A 578 26.80 -5.19 6.54
N PRO A 579 28.06 -4.71 6.48
CA PRO A 579 29.13 -5.22 7.35
C PRO A 579 29.04 -4.68 8.79
N ILE A 580 28.07 -5.17 9.57
CA ILE A 580 28.06 -5.00 11.03
C ILE A 580 28.91 -6.10 11.66
N ASP A 581 30.22 -5.98 11.45
CA ASP A 581 31.15 -6.11 12.56
C ASP A 581 32.30 -5.12 12.39
N ARG A 582 32.21 -3.99 13.10
CA ARG A 582 33.35 -3.09 13.31
C ARG A 582 34.25 -3.73 14.36
N ASP A 583 34.95 -4.77 13.95
CA ASP A 583 35.95 -5.49 14.74
C ASP A 583 36.89 -4.45 15.40
N PRO A 584 36.95 -4.36 16.74
CA PRO A 584 37.57 -3.22 17.41
C PRO A 584 39.06 -3.17 17.10
N VAL A 585 39.52 -2.06 16.52
CA VAL A 585 40.90 -1.86 16.06
C VAL A 585 41.88 -2.38 17.12
N PRO A 586 42.72 -3.40 16.79
CA PRO A 586 43.63 -3.99 17.77
C PRO A 586 44.48 -2.92 18.45
N GLN A 587 44.65 -3.03 19.76
CA GLN A 587 45.31 -2.01 20.60
C GLN A 587 46.67 -1.56 20.06
N GLU A 588 47.40 -2.45 19.37
CA GLU A 588 48.68 -2.19 18.70
C GLU A 588 48.64 -1.10 17.60
N PHE A 589 47.46 -0.76 17.07
CA PHE A 589 47.29 0.24 16.00
C PHE A 589 46.53 1.50 16.44
N SER A 590 45.91 1.51 17.63
CA SER A 590 45.14 2.65 18.13
C SER A 590 45.98 3.93 18.23
N ASP A 591 47.21 3.82 18.75
CA ASP A 591 48.17 4.93 18.86
C ASP A 591 48.66 5.43 17.49
N LEU A 592 48.73 4.55 16.48
CA LEU A 592 49.18 4.91 15.13
C LEU A 592 48.09 5.71 14.39
N VAL A 593 46.82 5.29 14.53
CA VAL A 593 45.66 6.03 14.00
C VAL A 593 45.51 7.36 14.73
N ARG A 594 45.68 7.40 16.05
CA ARG A 594 45.70 8.65 16.83
C ARG A 594 46.78 9.60 16.34
N THR A 595 48.02 9.12 16.20
CA THR A 595 49.15 9.94 15.72
C THR A 595 48.87 10.49 14.32
N TYR A 596 48.28 9.69 13.42
CA TYR A 596 47.90 10.13 12.08
C TYR A 596 46.92 11.31 12.13
N TYR A 597 45.84 11.22 12.92
CA TYR A 597 44.88 12.32 13.08
C TYR A 597 45.44 13.54 13.84
N GLU A 598 46.33 13.35 14.83
CA GLU A 598 47.05 14.47 15.46
C GLU A 598 47.96 15.19 14.44
N THR A 599 48.67 14.46 13.57
CA THR A 599 49.48 15.09 12.49
C THR A 599 48.65 15.75 11.38
N LEU A 600 47.42 15.29 11.13
CA LEU A 600 46.47 15.94 10.22
C LEU A 600 45.83 17.19 10.83
N GLY A 601 45.79 17.31 12.17
CA GLY A 601 45.32 18.50 12.88
C GLY A 601 46.37 19.59 13.08
N GLU A 602 47.66 19.25 13.13
CA GLU A 602 48.76 20.24 13.23
C GLU A 602 49.19 20.81 11.86
N GLY A 603 48.65 20.30 10.75
CA GLY A 603 48.88 20.82 9.39
C GLY A 603 48.05 22.07 9.09
N ARG A 604 48.70 23.24 9.00
CA ARG A 604 48.16 24.45 8.34
C ARG A 604 48.44 24.45 6.84
#